data_AF-A0A2D6LV30-F1
#
_entry.id   AF-A0A2D6LV30-F1
#
_cell.length_a   1.000
_cell.length_b   1.000
_cell.length_c   1.000
_cell.angle_alpha   90.00
_cell.angle_beta   90.00
_cell.angle_gamma   90.00
#
_symmetry.space_group_name_H-M   'P 1'
#
loop_
_entity.id
_entity.type
_entity.pdbx_description
1 polymer ?
#
loop_
_entity_poly.entity_id
_entity_poly.type
_entity_poly.pdbx_seq_one_letter_code
_entity_poly.pdbx_strand_id
1 'polypeptide(L)'
;MNQLKRKVYKRGSSYEVTIPKSLLWNLDIEKKYCIVFKREKNKWKFKFELLKNKKEKIGELWRRVYKRGSSYETTLPLPILFNLDLKKKYFAVFDSDLSIELERGDDK
;
A
#
# COMPACT_ATOMS: atom_id res chain seq x y z
N MET A 1 -18.90 2.95 -7.24
CA MET A 1 -17.49 2.53 -7.14
C MET A 1 -17.03 2.76 -5.71
N ASN A 2 -16.67 1.71 -4.97
CA ASN A 2 -16.31 1.81 -3.54
C ASN A 2 -14.79 2.04 -3.40
N GLN A 3 -14.38 3.30 -3.40
CA GLN A 3 -12.99 3.70 -3.12
C GLN A 3 -12.77 3.85 -1.62
N LEU A 4 -11.68 3.29 -1.11
CA LEU A 4 -11.32 3.37 0.31
C LEU A 4 -10.12 4.29 0.46
N LYS A 5 -10.32 5.45 1.08
CA LYS A 5 -9.26 6.43 1.30
C LYS A 5 -8.59 6.22 2.66
N ARG A 6 -7.25 6.23 2.68
CA ARG A 6 -6.44 6.13 3.90
C ARG A 6 -5.37 7.19 3.87
N LYS A 7 -5.20 7.89 5.00
CA LYS A 7 -4.16 8.92 5.11
C LYS A 7 -2.78 8.28 4.96
N VAL A 8 -1.96 8.86 4.10
CA VAL A 8 -0.53 8.54 4.04
C VAL A 8 0.17 9.35 5.13
N TYR A 9 1.03 8.71 5.90
CA TYR A 9 1.79 9.38 6.95
C TYR A 9 3.28 9.05 6.86
N LYS A 10 4.10 10.02 7.25
CA LYS A 10 5.55 9.87 7.27
C LYS A 10 5.98 9.09 8.51
N ARG A 11 6.93 8.18 8.36
CA ARG A 11 7.60 7.47 9.45
C ARG A 11 9.10 7.39 9.16
N GLY A 12 9.88 8.20 9.88
CA GLY A 12 11.30 8.37 9.59
C GLY A 12 11.53 8.88 8.17
N SER A 13 12.31 8.13 7.38
CA SER A 13 12.56 8.40 5.95
C SER A 13 11.54 7.78 4.99
N SER A 14 10.51 7.10 5.51
CA SER A 14 9.53 6.36 4.72
C SER A 14 8.11 6.93 4.84
N TYR A 15 7.22 6.52 3.93
CA TYR A 15 5.80 6.81 4.00
C TYR A 15 5.01 5.51 4.13
N GLU A 16 4.07 5.50 5.06
CA GLU A 16 3.26 4.34 5.38
C GLU A 16 1.78 4.62 5.15
N VAL A 17 1.06 3.54 4.93
CA VAL A 17 -0.38 3.53 4.78
C VAL A 17 -0.97 2.32 5.49
N THR A 18 -2.08 2.53 6.18
CA THR A 18 -2.90 1.44 6.72
C THR A 18 -3.74 0.84 5.59
N ILE A 19 -3.67 -0.47 5.42
CA ILE A 19 -4.44 -1.19 4.42
C ILE A 19 -5.88 -1.37 4.93
N PRO A 20 -6.91 -1.06 4.12
CA PRO A 20 -8.28 -1.28 4.51
C PRO A 20 -8.56 -2.75 4.84
N LYS A 21 -9.19 -3.01 6.00
CA LYS A 21 -9.53 -4.36 6.46
C LYS A 21 -10.34 -5.17 5.44
N SER A 22 -11.17 -4.50 4.65
CA SER A 22 -11.96 -5.11 3.59
C SER A 22 -11.14 -5.77 2.49
N LEU A 23 -9.89 -5.34 2.30
CA LEU A 23 -8.97 -5.93 1.32
C LEU A 23 -8.17 -7.10 1.91
N LEU A 24 -8.36 -7.40 3.19
CA LEU A 24 -7.61 -8.41 3.94
C LEU A 24 -8.47 -9.65 4.26
N TRP A 25 -9.75 -9.68 3.85
CA TRP A 25 -10.69 -10.74 4.24
C TRP A 25 -10.26 -12.15 3.81
N ASN A 26 -9.45 -12.26 2.75
CA ASN A 26 -8.96 -13.54 2.25
C ASN A 26 -7.58 -13.93 2.80
N LEU A 27 -7.02 -13.17 3.76
CA LEU A 27 -5.73 -13.47 4.37
C LEU A 27 -5.89 -14.26 5.66
N ASP A 28 -5.03 -15.26 5.80
CA ASP A 28 -4.94 -16.08 7.00
C ASP A 28 -4.16 -15.34 8.09
N ILE A 29 -4.80 -15.03 9.23
CA ILE A 29 -4.19 -14.20 10.28
C ILE A 29 -2.92 -14.82 10.90
N GLU A 30 -2.76 -16.14 10.81
CA GLU A 30 -1.61 -16.86 11.35
C GLU A 30 -0.40 -16.79 10.43
N LYS A 31 -0.61 -16.45 9.16
CA LYS A 31 0.44 -16.39 8.15
C LYS A 31 1.03 -14.99 8.03
N LYS A 32 2.33 -14.95 7.74
CA LYS A 32 3.04 -13.70 7.48
C LYS A 32 3.02 -13.37 5.99
N TYR A 33 2.49 -12.21 5.65
CA TYR A 33 2.36 -11.73 4.28
C TYR A 33 3.29 -10.55 3.98
N CYS A 34 3.52 -10.35 2.70
CA CYS A 34 4.06 -9.14 2.11
C CYS A 34 3.08 -8.62 1.06
N ILE A 35 3.17 -7.33 0.77
CA ILE A 35 2.53 -6.75 -0.40
C ILE A 35 3.56 -6.65 -1.51
N VAL A 36 3.15 -7.09 -2.69
CA VAL A 36 3.90 -6.93 -3.92
C VAL A 36 3.23 -5.85 -4.74
N PHE A 37 3.94 -4.75 -4.94
CA PHE A 37 3.50 -3.68 -5.83
C PHE A 37 4.08 -3.87 -7.22
N LYS A 38 3.25 -3.68 -8.24
CA LYS A 38 3.66 -3.72 -9.65
C LYS A 38 2.99 -2.58 -10.40
N ARG A 39 3.76 -1.90 -11.25
CA ARG A 39 3.20 -0.90 -12.16
C ARG A 39 2.56 -1.61 -13.34
N GLU A 40 1.26 -1.41 -13.53
CA GLU A 40 0.53 -1.89 -14.70
C GLU A 40 -0.13 -0.70 -15.40
N LYS A 41 0.36 -0.39 -16.60
CA LYS A 41 -0.01 0.83 -17.35
C LYS A 41 0.22 2.08 -16.45
N ASN A 42 -0.85 2.80 -16.14
CA ASN A 42 -0.82 4.02 -15.33
C ASN A 42 -1.24 3.83 -13.87
N LYS A 43 -1.44 2.58 -13.42
CA LYS A 43 -1.85 2.29 -12.04
C LYS A 43 -0.84 1.41 -11.32
N TRP A 44 -0.74 1.60 -10.01
CA TRP A 44 -0.02 0.65 -9.16
C TRP A 44 -1.00 -0.42 -8.73
N LYS A 45 -0.75 -1.65 -9.16
CA LYS A 45 -1.46 -2.83 -8.67
C LYS A 45 -0.70 -3.40 -7.49
N PHE A 46 -1.43 -4.02 -6.58
CA PHE A 46 -0.82 -4.72 -5.47
C PHE A 46 -1.50 -6.05 -5.21
N LYS A 47 -0.75 -6.99 -4.65
CA LYS A 47 -1.27 -8.28 -4.19
C LYS A 47 -0.58 -8.71 -2.91
N PHE A 48 -1.23 -9.59 -2.17
CA PHE A 48 -0.62 -10.22 -1.00
C PHE A 48 0.05 -11.52 -1.40
N GLU A 49 1.29 -11.69 -0.96
CA GLU A 49 2.04 -12.92 -1.12
C GLU A 49 2.54 -13.39 0.24
N LEU A 50 2.58 -14.69 0.43
CA LEU A 50 3.16 -15.25 1.65
C LEU A 50 4.67 -15.00 1.65
N LEU A 51 5.21 -14.57 2.80
CA LEU A 51 6.65 -14.30 2.91
C LEU A 51 7.52 -15.51 2.53
N LYS A 52 7.04 -16.73 2.80
CA LYS A 52 7.72 -17.98 2.40
C LYS A 52 7.86 -18.16 0.89
N ASN A 53 6.97 -17.53 0.11
CA ASN A 53 6.95 -17.60 -1.35
C ASN A 53 7.67 -16.41 -2.01
N LYS A 54 8.43 -15.62 -1.24
CA LYS A 54 9.13 -14.45 -1.78
C LYS A 54 10.08 -14.89 -2.89
N LYS A 55 9.74 -14.53 -4.12
CA LYS A 55 10.59 -14.69 -5.31
C LYS A 55 10.82 -13.29 -5.87
N GLU A 56 12.06 -12.84 -5.86
CA GLU A 56 12.38 -11.53 -6.41
C GLU A 56 12.22 -11.58 -7.93
N LYS A 57 11.27 -10.79 -8.43
CA LYS A 57 11.02 -10.60 -9.85
C LYS A 57 11.32 -9.16 -10.21
N ILE A 58 11.96 -8.98 -11.37
CA ILE A 58 12.27 -7.65 -11.89
C ILE A 58 10.96 -6.86 -12.08
N GLY A 59 10.93 -5.62 -11.59
CA GLY A 59 9.77 -4.74 -11.67
C GLY A 59 8.71 -4.93 -10.57
N GLU A 60 8.89 -5.89 -9.65
CA GLU A 60 8.04 -6.04 -8.47
C GLU A 60 8.69 -5.41 -7.23
N LEU A 61 7.94 -4.59 -6.50
CA LEU A 61 8.40 -3.93 -5.28
C LEU A 61 7.74 -4.58 -4.08
N TRP A 62 8.53 -5.35 -3.35
CA TRP A 62 8.06 -6.11 -2.20
C TRP A 62 8.16 -5.26 -0.93
N ARG A 63 7.08 -5.25 -0.15
CA ARG A 63 6.98 -4.53 1.11
C ARG A 63 6.38 -5.42 2.17
N ARG A 64 6.96 -5.39 3.37
CA ARG A 64 6.42 -6.13 4.50
C ARG A 64 5.08 -5.50 4.91
N VAL A 65 4.21 -6.37 5.40
CA VAL A 65 2.98 -5.94 6.06
C VAL A 65 3.15 -6.16 7.55
N TYR A 66 2.81 -5.15 8.34
CA TYR A 66 2.93 -5.17 9.78
C TYR A 66 1.55 -5.10 10.41
N LYS A 67 1.30 -5.88 11.46
CA LYS A 67 0.06 -5.79 12.23
C LYS A 67 0.09 -4.52 13.09
N ARG A 68 -0.98 -3.74 13.06
CA ARG A 68 -1.24 -2.60 13.95
C ARG A 68 -2.64 -2.71 14.52
N GLY A 69 -2.74 -3.20 15.75
CA GLY A 69 -4.03 -3.52 16.38
C GLY A 69 -4.82 -4.54 15.55
N SER A 70 -6.03 -4.16 15.12
CA SER A 70 -6.89 -4.96 14.25
C SER A 70 -6.68 -4.71 12.75
N SER A 71 -5.65 -3.93 12.39
CA SER A 71 -5.36 -3.50 11.02
C SER A 71 -3.95 -3.91 10.60
N TYR A 72 -3.64 -3.68 9.33
CA TYR A 72 -2.34 -3.95 8.77
C TYR A 72 -1.78 -2.71 8.08
N GLU A 73 -0.47 -2.54 8.11
CA GLU A 73 0.21 -1.40 7.54
C GLU A 73 1.33 -1.83 6.60
N THR A 74 1.57 -1.01 5.60
CA THR A 74 2.69 -1.22 4.69
C THR A 74 3.34 0.09 4.34
N THR A 75 4.62 0.01 4.02
CA THR A 75 5.40 1.13 3.50
C THR A 75 5.15 1.26 2.01
N LEU A 76 4.81 2.46 1.55
CA LEU A 76 4.65 2.74 0.12
C LEU A 76 6.01 2.64 -0.59
N PRO A 77 6.08 2.03 -1.78
CA PRO A 77 7.29 2.05 -2.59
C PRO A 77 7.69 3.48 -2.98
N LEU A 78 8.99 3.78 -2.95
CA LEU A 78 9.52 5.09 -3.36
C LEU A 78 9.05 5.53 -4.75
N PRO A 79 8.93 4.64 -5.76
CA PRO A 79 8.37 5.02 -7.05
C PRO A 79 6.95 5.56 -7.04
N ILE A 80 6.12 5.21 -6.03
CA ILE A 80 4.79 5.81 -5.87
C ILE A 80 4.90 7.25 -5.33
N LEU A 81 6.00 7.57 -4.64
CA LEU A 81 6.20 8.82 -3.92
C LEU A 81 7.04 9.86 -4.68
N PHE A 82 7.78 9.46 -5.73
CA PHE A 82 8.80 10.31 -6.38
C PHE A 82 8.28 11.67 -6.87
N ASN A 83 7.00 11.76 -7.24
CA ASN A 83 6.40 12.99 -7.80
C ASN A 83 5.55 13.76 -6.78
N LEU A 84 5.60 13.42 -5.50
CA LEU A 84 4.79 14.08 -4.47
C LEU A 84 5.56 15.21 -3.80
N ASP A 85 4.90 16.34 -3.61
CA ASP A 85 5.37 17.38 -2.68
C ASP A 85 5.23 16.89 -1.24
N LEU A 86 6.35 16.53 -0.60
CA LEU A 86 6.41 15.97 0.76
C LEU A 86 5.85 16.92 1.85
N LYS A 87 5.64 18.20 1.55
CA LYS A 87 5.03 19.16 2.48
C LYS A 87 3.50 19.05 2.51
N LYS A 88 2.90 18.35 1.55
CA LYS A 88 1.45 18.20 1.42
C LYS A 88 0.94 16.91 2.04
N LYS A 89 -0.34 16.92 2.40
CA LYS A 89 -1.06 15.73 2.86
C LYS A 89 -1.50 14.93 1.64
N TYR A 90 -1.42 13.61 1.74
CA TYR A 90 -1.91 12.69 0.70
C TYR A 90 -2.77 11.60 1.31
N PHE A 91 -3.66 11.08 0.49
CA PHE A 91 -4.46 9.90 0.76
C PHE A 91 -4.11 8.83 -0.27
N ALA A 92 -3.92 7.61 0.23
CA ALA A 92 -3.93 6.42 -0.60
C ALA A 92 -5.38 6.04 -0.88
N VAL A 93 -5.73 6.00 -2.15
CA VAL A 93 -7.03 5.56 -2.64
C VAL A 93 -6.89 4.12 -3.07
N PHE A 94 -7.55 3.21 -2.35
CA PHE A 94 -7.61 1.81 -2.69
C PHE A 94 -8.88 1.51 -3.45
N ASP A 95 -8.74 0.80 -4.56
CA ASP A 95 -9.87 0.29 -5.35
C ASP A 95 -10.09 -1.21 -5.09
N SER A 96 -11.33 -1.65 -5.34
CA SER A 96 -11.78 -3.03 -5.32
C SER A 96 -10.97 -3.96 -6.23
N ASP A 97 -10.38 -3.43 -7.30
CA ASP A 97 -9.55 -4.18 -8.26
C ASP A 97 -8.07 -4.33 -7.81
N LEU A 98 -7.79 -4.09 -6.52
CA LEU A 98 -6.46 -4.10 -5.91
C LEU A 98 -5.48 -3.12 -6.58
N SER A 99 -5.98 -1.95 -6.99
CA SER A 99 -5.15 -0.81 -7.35
C SER A 99 -5.03 0.21 -6.23
N ILE A 100 -3.93 0.94 -6.25
CA ILE A 100 -3.63 2.04 -5.34
C ILE A 100 -3.17 3.26 -6.14
N GLU A 101 -3.72 4.42 -5.78
CA GLU A 101 -3.33 5.72 -6.29
C GLU A 101 -3.16 6.70 -5.12
N LEU A 102 -2.39 7.77 -5.34
CA LEU A 102 -2.21 8.81 -4.33
C LEU A 102 -2.96 10.06 -4.77
N GLU A 103 -3.86 10.51 -3.91
CA GLU A 103 -4.66 11.72 -4.07
C GLU A 103 -4.14 12.78 -3.10
N ARG A 104 -3.94 14.00 -3.59
CA ARG A 104 -3.57 15.13 -2.74
C ARG A 104 -4.76 15.49 -1.85
N GLY A 105 -4.52 15.60 -0.55
CA GLY A 105 -5.51 16.12 0.39
C GLY A 105 -5.53 17.65 0.34
N ASP A 106 -6.73 18.23 0.39
CA ASP A 106 -6.88 19.67 0.54
C ASP A 106 -6.44 20.10 1.95
N ASP A 107 -5.57 21.11 1.98
CA ASP A 107 -5.21 21.82 3.21
C ASP A 107 -6.34 22.83 3.49
N LYS A 108 -7.44 22.37 4.09
CA LYS A 108 -8.34 23.29 4.82
C LYS A 108 -7.68 23.75 6.12
#